data_AF-A0A5M9WWF3-F1
#
_entry.id   AF-A0A5M9WWF3-F1
#
_cell.length_a   1.000
_cell.length_b   1.000
_cell.length_c   1.000
_cell.angle_alpha   90.00
_cell.angle_beta   90.00
_cell.angle_gamma   90.00
#
_symmetry.space_group_name_H-M   'P 1'
#
loop_
_entity.id
_entity.type
_entity.pdbx_description
1 polymer ?
#
loop_
_entity_poly.entity_id
_entity_poly.type
_entity_poly.pdbx_seq_one_letter_code
_entity_poly.pdbx_strand_id
1 'polypeptide(L)'
;MKITELSIVFVLIFFPFFYILTFHTHDAQEANELAYRYKTALQTAVMDAGAVMHQNEKQHAEAGYDSAKFVKADKELALTTFTQTMALNMGIQDDKAAIQHMFDYIPAIVVMDYDGYYIYAKETEMTGEMEKSHKHVWSPKKPYTYSDSDGNSINFTLDGYVYAYDAGARKWIEGFQEELASNSTITLLQDSTTFEQVRRSRIVTRIQDELADVINRHNEFARRNGVSYVFTMPLVSQEDWYNSINDTGIMAFIQGIAVGDQKINNYAIGGGRLVKKTAVVGGIDPSTGIKYYHPATCNPGFRAEEVFTTAKQAAARGYFEYDCSAHVSLLSEKTEPVLE
;
A
#
# COMPACT_ATOMS: atom_id res chain seq x y z
N MET A 1 26.95 60.89 -21.32
CA MET A 1 26.16 59.92 -22.11
C MET A 1 24.75 60.42 -22.24
N LYS A 2 24.19 60.42 -23.44
CA LYS A 2 22.75 60.66 -23.62
C LYS A 2 21.98 59.50 -22.98
N ILE A 3 20.81 59.75 -22.42
CA ILE A 3 19.94 58.73 -21.79
C ILE A 3 19.73 57.53 -22.73
N THR A 4 19.66 57.78 -24.03
CA THR A 4 19.54 56.76 -25.08
C THR A 4 20.73 55.79 -25.14
N GLU A 5 21.96 56.25 -24.90
CA GLU A 5 23.16 55.40 -24.88
C GLU A 5 23.17 54.48 -23.66
N LEU A 6 22.69 54.98 -22.51
CA LEU A 6 22.57 54.19 -21.29
C LEU A 6 21.54 53.06 -21.45
N SER A 7 20.40 53.35 -22.11
CA SER A 7 19.38 52.35 -22.40
C SER A 7 19.86 51.23 -23.33
N ILE A 8 20.67 51.57 -24.34
CA ILE A 8 21.24 50.57 -25.27
C ILE A 8 22.20 49.62 -24.54
N VAL A 9 23.08 50.16 -23.69
CA VAL A 9 24.00 49.35 -22.88
C VAL A 9 23.24 48.46 -21.90
N PHE A 10 22.17 48.98 -21.27
CA PHE A 10 21.31 48.19 -20.39
C PHE A 10 20.68 47.01 -21.13
N VAL A 11 20.10 47.21 -22.31
CA VAL A 11 19.50 46.12 -23.10
C VAL A 11 20.55 45.09 -23.51
N LEU A 12 21.74 45.51 -23.95
CA LEU A 12 22.82 44.59 -24.33
C LEU A 12 23.30 43.70 -23.18
N ILE A 13 23.29 44.22 -21.95
CA ILE A 13 23.67 43.46 -20.76
C ILE A 13 22.53 42.57 -20.28
N PHE A 14 21.30 43.08 -20.20
CA PHE A 14 20.19 42.35 -19.58
C PHE A 14 19.47 41.38 -20.52
N PHE A 15 19.45 41.64 -21.84
CA PHE A 15 18.82 40.75 -22.82
C PHE A 15 19.36 39.31 -22.79
N PRO A 16 20.68 39.05 -22.80
CA PRO A 16 21.18 37.67 -22.72
C PRO A 16 20.82 36.99 -21.39
N PHE A 17 20.78 37.74 -20.28
CA PHE A 17 20.34 37.22 -18.99
C PHE A 17 18.86 36.81 -19.01
N PHE A 18 17.97 37.66 -19.53
CA PHE A 18 16.55 37.32 -19.65
C PHE A 18 16.34 36.12 -20.57
N TYR A 19 17.09 36.02 -21.67
CA TYR A 19 17.00 34.92 -22.61
C TYR A 19 17.40 33.57 -21.98
N ILE A 20 18.51 33.54 -21.23
CA ILE A 20 18.93 32.36 -20.45
C ILE A 20 17.87 32.01 -19.39
N LEU A 21 17.33 33.02 -18.71
CA LEU A 21 16.29 32.81 -17.70
C LEU A 21 15.04 32.16 -18.32
N THR A 22 14.61 32.63 -19.50
CA THR A 22 13.44 32.08 -20.19
C THR A 22 13.65 30.62 -20.59
N PHE A 23 14.83 30.24 -21.09
CA PHE A 23 15.14 28.83 -21.37
C PHE A 23 15.06 27.96 -20.14
N HIS A 24 15.72 28.35 -19.04
CA HIS A 24 15.64 27.60 -17.80
C HIS A 24 14.21 27.49 -17.27
N THR A 25 13.39 28.54 -17.41
CA THR A 25 11.99 28.47 -16.98
C THR A 25 11.15 27.53 -17.84
N HIS A 26 11.44 27.44 -19.15
CA HIS A 26 10.71 26.54 -20.03
C HIS A 26 11.09 25.08 -19.78
N ASP A 27 12.39 24.78 -19.70
CA ASP A 27 12.90 23.44 -19.37
C ASP A 27 12.39 22.98 -18.00
N ALA A 28 12.35 23.89 -17.02
CA ALA A 28 11.79 23.59 -15.70
C ALA A 28 10.28 23.34 -15.72
N GLN A 29 9.52 24.02 -16.59
CA GLN A 29 8.09 23.77 -16.75
C GLN A 29 7.83 22.39 -17.36
N GLU A 30 8.49 22.07 -18.48
CA GLU A 30 8.39 20.74 -19.09
C GLU A 30 8.83 19.65 -18.12
N ALA A 31 9.86 19.92 -17.32
CA ALA A 31 10.33 18.96 -16.34
C ALA A 31 9.31 18.65 -15.25
N ASN A 32 8.63 19.68 -14.75
CA ASN A 32 7.57 19.53 -13.77
C ASN A 32 6.36 18.79 -14.34
N GLU A 33 5.97 19.06 -15.58
CA GLU A 33 4.86 18.36 -16.25
C GLU A 33 5.15 16.88 -16.41
N LEU A 34 6.37 16.53 -16.86
CA LEU A 34 6.76 15.14 -17.02
C LEU A 34 6.88 14.43 -15.66
N ALA A 35 7.45 15.09 -14.64
CA ALA A 35 7.51 14.57 -13.28
C ALA A 35 6.11 14.27 -12.71
N TYR A 36 5.16 15.18 -12.93
CA TYR A 36 3.77 15.00 -12.52
C TYR A 36 3.11 13.81 -13.23
N ARG A 37 3.38 13.63 -14.54
CA ARG A 37 2.89 12.48 -15.30
C ARG A 37 3.40 11.16 -14.75
N TYR A 38 4.71 11.05 -14.50
CA TYR A 38 5.30 9.84 -13.89
C TYR A 38 4.75 9.55 -12.50
N LYS A 39 4.61 10.58 -11.66
CA LYS A 39 4.02 10.46 -10.33
C LYS A 39 2.58 9.93 -10.40
N THR A 40 1.77 10.50 -11.27
CA THR A 40 0.36 10.10 -11.44
C THR A 40 0.26 8.68 -12.01
N ALA A 41 1.09 8.33 -12.99
CA ALA A 41 1.16 6.98 -13.54
C ALA A 41 1.50 5.94 -12.46
N LEU A 42 2.54 6.22 -11.66
CA LEU A 42 2.97 5.36 -10.56
C LEU A 42 1.87 5.21 -9.50
N GLN A 43 1.26 6.31 -9.10
CA GLN A 43 0.18 6.32 -8.11
C GLN A 43 -1.03 5.50 -8.60
N THR A 44 -1.46 5.71 -9.84
CA THR A 44 -2.58 4.95 -10.44
C THR A 44 -2.26 3.46 -10.53
N ALA A 45 -1.06 3.11 -11.00
CA ALA A 45 -0.65 1.71 -11.14
C ALA A 45 -0.61 0.96 -9.81
N VAL A 46 -0.12 1.62 -8.77
CA VAL A 46 -0.08 1.07 -7.42
C VAL A 46 -1.50 0.96 -6.80
N MET A 47 -2.39 1.91 -7.07
CA MET A 47 -3.80 1.83 -6.64
C MET A 47 -4.57 0.71 -7.35
N ASP A 48 -4.41 0.57 -8.67
CA ASP A 48 -5.04 -0.50 -9.45
C ASP A 48 -4.53 -1.88 -9.00
N ALA A 49 -3.21 -1.99 -8.79
CA ALA A 49 -2.59 -3.21 -8.29
C ALA A 49 -3.09 -3.55 -6.88
N GLY A 50 -3.18 -2.57 -5.98
CA GLY A 50 -3.79 -2.76 -4.65
C GLY A 50 -5.22 -3.29 -4.75
N ALA A 51 -6.06 -2.68 -5.59
CA ALA A 51 -7.47 -3.06 -5.73
C ALA A 51 -7.67 -4.52 -6.16
N VAL A 52 -6.74 -5.10 -6.94
CA VAL A 52 -6.82 -6.50 -7.37
C VAL A 52 -6.18 -7.48 -6.39
N MET A 53 -5.40 -7.03 -5.41
CA MET A 53 -4.73 -7.91 -4.44
C MET A 53 -5.70 -8.74 -3.59
N HIS A 54 -6.93 -8.25 -3.37
CA HIS A 54 -7.97 -9.02 -2.64
C HIS A 54 -8.67 -10.08 -3.50
N GLN A 55 -8.41 -10.13 -4.80
CA GLN A 55 -8.91 -11.21 -5.64
C GLN A 55 -8.09 -12.45 -5.30
N ASN A 56 -8.72 -13.37 -4.57
CA ASN A 56 -8.07 -14.56 -4.01
C ASN A 56 -7.29 -15.36 -5.07
N GLU A 57 -6.01 -15.63 -4.81
CA GLU A 57 -5.13 -16.51 -5.62
C GLU A 57 -5.74 -17.93 -5.82
N LYS A 58 -6.69 -18.34 -4.94
CA LYS A 58 -7.41 -19.62 -5.03
C LYS A 58 -8.91 -19.45 -4.76
N GLN A 59 -9.71 -19.55 -5.81
CA GLN A 59 -11.17 -19.56 -5.80
C GLN A 59 -11.81 -20.67 -4.93
N HIS A 60 -11.02 -21.65 -4.46
CA HIS A 60 -11.47 -22.76 -3.60
C HIS A 60 -11.34 -22.52 -2.09
N ALA A 61 -10.79 -21.39 -1.63
CA ALA A 61 -10.63 -21.11 -0.19
C ALA A 61 -11.86 -20.43 0.46
N GLU A 62 -12.89 -20.11 -0.31
CA GLU A 62 -14.09 -19.38 0.17
C GLU A 62 -15.20 -20.29 0.75
N ALA A 63 -15.07 -21.61 0.63
CA ALA A 63 -16.11 -22.55 1.07
C ALA A 63 -15.96 -22.97 2.55
N GLY A 64 -15.94 -22.00 3.46
CA GLY A 64 -16.01 -22.26 4.90
C GLY A 64 -16.47 -21.04 5.66
N TYR A 65 -17.42 -21.20 6.59
CA TYR A 65 -17.96 -20.13 7.44
C TYR A 65 -16.92 -19.46 8.38
N ASP A 66 -15.64 -19.81 8.24
CA ASP A 66 -14.49 -19.29 9.00
C ASP A 66 -13.39 -18.69 8.10
N SER A 67 -13.55 -18.70 6.76
CA SER A 67 -12.47 -18.39 5.81
C SER A 67 -12.40 -16.95 5.30
N ALA A 68 -13.27 -16.06 5.80
CA ALA A 68 -13.16 -14.61 5.54
C ALA A 68 -11.90 -13.97 6.17
N LYS A 69 -11.15 -14.74 6.98
CA LYS A 69 -10.03 -14.25 7.80
C LYS A 69 -8.66 -14.34 7.11
N PHE A 70 -8.54 -15.02 5.96
CA PHE A 70 -7.24 -15.28 5.31
C PHE A 70 -7.28 -15.00 3.80
N VAL A 71 -7.47 -13.73 3.43
CA VAL A 71 -7.29 -13.27 2.04
C VAL A 71 -5.78 -13.14 1.79
N LYS A 72 -5.19 -14.13 1.11
CA LYS A 72 -3.80 -14.03 0.65
C LYS A 72 -3.74 -13.08 -0.54
N ALA A 73 -2.84 -12.11 -0.49
CA ALA A 73 -2.66 -11.19 -1.59
C ALA A 73 -2.15 -11.89 -2.86
N ASP A 74 -2.84 -11.74 -3.99
CA ASP A 74 -2.33 -12.20 -5.28
C ASP A 74 -1.26 -11.23 -5.81
N LYS A 75 -0.01 -11.48 -5.39
CA LYS A 75 1.16 -10.69 -5.80
C LYS A 75 1.42 -10.73 -7.31
N GLU A 76 1.06 -11.82 -8.02
CA GLU A 76 1.33 -11.94 -9.45
C GLU A 76 0.32 -11.15 -10.26
N LEU A 77 -0.95 -11.22 -9.87
CA LEU A 77 -2.00 -10.36 -10.42
C LEU A 77 -1.70 -8.89 -10.13
N ALA A 78 -1.28 -8.55 -8.90
CA ALA A 78 -0.90 -7.19 -8.54
C ALA A 78 0.25 -6.66 -9.40
N LEU A 79 1.32 -7.43 -9.60
CA LEU A 79 2.43 -7.04 -10.47
C LEU A 79 2.01 -6.92 -11.94
N THR A 80 1.16 -7.83 -12.43
CA THR A 80 0.66 -7.78 -13.79
C THR A 80 -0.18 -6.51 -14.03
N THR A 81 -1.12 -6.22 -13.12
CA THR A 81 -1.94 -5.01 -13.16
C THR A 81 -1.10 -3.74 -13.03
N PHE A 82 -0.15 -3.71 -12.08
CA PHE A 82 0.82 -2.61 -11.94
C PHE A 82 1.55 -2.34 -13.27
N THR A 83 2.09 -3.40 -13.89
CA THR A 83 2.86 -3.31 -15.13
C THR A 83 1.99 -2.80 -16.28
N GLN A 84 0.76 -3.33 -16.40
CA GLN A 84 -0.19 -2.91 -17.44
C GLN A 84 -0.59 -1.44 -17.28
N THR A 85 -0.97 -1.02 -16.07
CA THR A 85 -1.37 0.37 -15.82
C THR A 85 -0.19 1.32 -16.06
N MET A 86 1.03 0.97 -15.61
CA MET A 86 2.23 1.76 -15.92
C MET A 86 2.46 1.86 -17.42
N ALA A 87 2.43 0.74 -18.12
CA ALA A 87 2.70 0.68 -19.56
C ALA A 87 1.68 1.51 -20.36
N LEU A 88 0.40 1.46 -19.98
CA LEU A 88 -0.66 2.27 -20.57
C LEU A 88 -0.45 3.77 -20.33
N ASN A 89 -0.14 4.18 -19.09
CA ASN A 89 0.08 5.60 -18.77
C ASN A 89 1.34 6.17 -19.46
N MET A 90 2.35 5.33 -19.68
CA MET A 90 3.57 5.68 -20.39
C MET A 90 3.45 5.56 -21.91
N GLY A 91 2.39 4.93 -22.44
CA GLY A 91 2.20 4.69 -23.88
C GLY A 91 3.16 3.65 -24.45
N ILE A 92 3.60 2.69 -23.64
CA ILE A 92 4.57 1.64 -24.00
C ILE A 92 3.97 0.23 -23.99
N GLN A 93 2.63 0.10 -23.96
CA GLN A 93 1.97 -1.21 -23.78
C GLN A 93 2.33 -2.27 -24.84
N ASP A 94 2.68 -1.82 -26.05
CA ASP A 94 3.02 -2.70 -27.17
C ASP A 94 4.53 -2.95 -27.31
N ASP A 95 5.36 -2.29 -26.49
CA ASP A 95 6.82 -2.39 -26.51
C ASP A 95 7.34 -3.13 -25.28
N LYS A 96 7.58 -4.43 -25.45
CA LYS A 96 8.12 -5.29 -24.39
C LYS A 96 9.50 -4.84 -23.91
N ALA A 97 10.34 -4.31 -24.80
CA ALA A 97 11.68 -3.86 -24.43
C ALA A 97 11.57 -2.59 -23.57
N ALA A 98 10.70 -1.64 -23.93
CA ALA A 98 10.43 -0.46 -23.14
C ALA A 98 9.83 -0.80 -21.75
N ILE A 99 8.91 -1.77 -21.68
CA ILE A 99 8.38 -2.27 -20.40
C ILE A 99 9.49 -2.87 -19.54
N GLN A 100 10.42 -3.65 -20.13
CA GLN A 100 11.55 -4.20 -19.40
C GLN A 100 12.50 -3.11 -18.91
N HIS A 101 12.78 -2.10 -19.74
CA HIS A 101 13.61 -0.94 -19.38
C HIS A 101 12.97 -0.06 -18.29
N MET A 102 11.64 0.02 -18.22
CA MET A 102 10.94 0.71 -17.15
C MET A 102 11.32 0.16 -15.77
N PHE A 103 11.48 -1.17 -15.65
CA PHE A 103 11.91 -1.80 -14.39
C PHE A 103 13.35 -1.49 -14.01
N ASP A 104 14.21 -1.03 -14.92
CA ASP A 104 15.55 -0.58 -14.55
C ASP A 104 15.52 0.71 -13.71
N TYR A 105 14.41 1.46 -13.75
CA TYR A 105 14.19 2.64 -12.90
C TYR A 105 13.38 2.31 -11.63
N ILE A 106 12.99 1.05 -11.45
CA ILE A 106 12.23 0.57 -10.29
C ILE A 106 13.13 -0.40 -9.51
N PRO A 107 13.86 0.08 -8.47
CA PRO A 107 14.79 -0.79 -7.75
C PRO A 107 14.10 -1.93 -7.00
N ALA A 108 12.86 -1.71 -6.54
CA ALA A 108 12.06 -2.70 -5.84
C ALA A 108 10.56 -2.37 -5.91
N ILE A 109 9.74 -3.43 -5.90
CA ILE A 109 8.30 -3.36 -5.59
C ILE A 109 8.06 -4.24 -4.36
N VAL A 110 7.39 -3.70 -3.34
CA VAL A 110 7.03 -4.42 -2.11
C VAL A 110 5.56 -4.75 -2.15
N VAL A 111 5.22 -6.01 -1.87
CA VAL A 111 3.86 -6.46 -1.64
C VAL A 111 3.75 -6.86 -0.17
N MET A 112 2.99 -6.09 0.59
CA MET A 112 2.63 -6.36 1.98
C MET A 112 1.42 -7.29 2.00
N ASP A 113 1.60 -8.45 2.61
CA ASP A 113 0.58 -9.46 2.85
C ASP A 113 0.27 -9.53 4.36
N TYR A 114 -0.72 -10.33 4.73
CA TYR A 114 -1.27 -10.37 6.10
C TYR A 114 -0.24 -10.73 7.19
N ASP A 115 0.62 -11.71 6.95
CA ASP A 115 1.60 -12.30 7.89
C ASP A 115 3.06 -12.14 7.41
N GLY A 116 3.28 -11.35 6.36
CA GLY A 116 4.61 -11.09 5.83
C GLY A 116 4.58 -10.27 4.56
N TYR A 117 5.73 -10.13 3.91
CA TYR A 117 5.86 -9.33 2.70
C TYR A 117 6.72 -10.03 1.65
N TYR A 118 6.56 -9.60 0.40
CA TYR A 118 7.36 -10.01 -0.75
C TYR A 118 8.06 -8.79 -1.33
N ILE A 119 9.25 -9.00 -1.88
CA ILE A 119 9.94 -7.97 -2.67
C ILE A 119 10.20 -8.51 -4.07
N TYR A 120 9.77 -7.76 -5.07
CA TYR A 120 10.14 -7.96 -6.45
C TYR A 120 11.32 -7.05 -6.77
N ALA A 121 12.47 -7.65 -7.10
CA ALA A 121 13.68 -6.90 -7.40
C ALA A 121 14.58 -7.69 -8.35
N LYS A 122 15.58 -7.01 -8.91
CA LYS A 122 16.57 -7.60 -9.80
C LYS A 122 17.55 -8.47 -9.00
N GLU A 123 17.58 -9.76 -9.30
CA GLU A 123 18.52 -10.70 -8.69
C GLU A 123 19.44 -11.31 -9.74
N THR A 124 20.56 -11.88 -9.27
CA THR A 124 21.51 -12.61 -10.12
C THR A 124 21.09 -14.07 -10.18
N GLU A 125 20.78 -14.56 -11.38
CA GLU A 125 20.57 -15.99 -11.58
C GLU A 125 21.94 -16.66 -11.71
N MET A 126 22.24 -17.62 -10.83
CA MET A 126 23.34 -18.54 -11.04
C MET A 126 22.86 -19.64 -11.98
N THR A 127 22.63 -19.28 -13.24
CA THR A 127 22.59 -20.28 -14.32
C THR A 127 23.94 -20.98 -14.31
N GLY A 128 23.98 -22.31 -14.40
CA GLY A 128 25.22 -23.11 -14.38
C GLY A 128 26.19 -22.84 -15.53
N GLU A 129 25.93 -21.82 -16.35
CA GLU A 129 26.80 -21.28 -17.38
C GLU A 129 27.41 -19.97 -16.90
N MET A 130 28.59 -19.63 -17.43
CA MET A 130 29.40 -18.48 -16.99
C MET A 130 28.74 -17.11 -17.24
N GLU A 131 27.54 -17.10 -17.83
CA GLU A 131 26.72 -15.90 -18.02
C GLU A 131 25.77 -15.69 -16.86
N LYS A 132 26.04 -14.62 -16.10
CA LYS A 132 25.13 -14.08 -15.09
C LYS A 132 23.96 -13.41 -15.82
N SER A 133 22.83 -14.09 -15.90
CA SER A 133 21.59 -13.45 -16.30
C SER A 133 21.02 -12.67 -15.11
N HIS A 134 20.45 -11.50 -15.37
CA HIS A 134 19.80 -10.66 -14.36
C HIS A 134 18.31 -10.58 -14.68
N LYS A 135 17.49 -11.05 -13.75
CA LYS A 135 16.04 -11.04 -13.90
C LYS A 135 15.38 -10.50 -12.63
N HIS A 136 14.27 -9.79 -12.81
CA HIS A 136 13.43 -9.43 -11.69
C HIS A 136 12.65 -10.65 -11.21
N VAL A 137 12.77 -10.97 -9.93
CA VAL A 137 12.17 -12.15 -9.30
C VAL A 137 11.58 -11.77 -7.95
N TRP A 138 10.58 -12.52 -7.53
CA TRP A 138 10.03 -12.41 -6.18
C TRP A 138 10.98 -13.06 -5.16
N SER A 139 11.19 -12.37 -4.04
CA SER A 139 11.75 -12.98 -2.86
C SER A 139 10.80 -14.06 -2.30
N PRO A 140 11.31 -15.05 -1.55
CA PRO A 140 10.46 -15.83 -0.65
C PRO A 140 9.66 -14.89 0.27
N LYS A 141 8.50 -15.35 0.75
CA LYS A 141 7.71 -14.59 1.73
C LYS A 141 8.53 -14.37 2.99
N LYS A 142 8.69 -13.12 3.40
CA LYS A 142 9.43 -12.74 4.60
C LYS A 142 8.43 -12.44 5.72
N PRO A 143 8.44 -13.19 6.82
CA PRO A 143 7.53 -12.93 7.94
C PRO A 143 7.91 -11.66 8.70
N TYR A 144 6.94 -11.06 9.38
CA TYR A 144 7.16 -9.91 10.26
C TYR A 144 7.69 -10.38 11.62
N THR A 145 9.01 -10.51 11.76
CA THR A 145 9.62 -11.13 12.94
C THR A 145 10.12 -10.13 13.97
N TYR A 146 9.93 -10.49 15.24
CA TYR A 146 10.52 -9.88 16.40
C TYR A 146 11.15 -10.93 17.30
N SER A 147 12.28 -10.59 17.91
CA SER A 147 12.91 -11.43 18.92
C SER A 147 13.41 -10.52 20.03
N ASP A 148 13.23 -10.95 21.27
CA ASP A 148 13.71 -10.24 22.45
C ASP A 148 14.99 -10.88 23.01
N SER A 149 15.54 -10.25 24.06
CA SER A 149 16.73 -10.75 24.77
C SER A 149 16.46 -12.02 25.58
N ASP A 150 15.20 -12.28 25.90
CA ASP A 150 14.77 -13.42 26.73
C ASP A 150 14.60 -14.70 25.90
N GLY A 151 14.79 -14.60 24.58
CA GLY A 151 14.74 -15.71 23.63
C GLY A 151 13.35 -15.98 23.06
N ASN A 152 12.38 -15.09 23.32
CA ASN A 152 11.08 -15.17 22.70
C ASN A 152 11.17 -14.74 21.23
N SER A 153 10.34 -15.35 20.39
CA SER A 153 10.23 -15.00 18.97
C SER A 153 8.77 -14.79 18.63
N ILE A 154 8.44 -13.70 17.95
CA ILE A 154 7.06 -13.33 17.62
C ILE A 154 7.00 -13.03 16.12
N ASN A 155 6.09 -13.69 15.43
CA ASN A 155 5.67 -13.33 14.09
C ASN A 155 4.38 -12.53 14.20
N PHE A 156 4.43 -11.27 13.79
CA PHE A 156 3.28 -10.39 13.75
C PHE A 156 2.45 -10.59 12.49
N THR A 157 1.15 -10.29 12.58
CA THR A 157 0.28 -10.02 11.44
C THR A 157 -0.11 -8.54 11.38
N LEU A 158 -0.79 -8.14 10.31
CA LEU A 158 -1.30 -6.77 10.16
C LEU A 158 -2.44 -6.42 11.13
N ASP A 159 -3.20 -7.41 11.60
CA ASP A 159 -4.39 -7.24 12.49
C ASP A 159 -4.14 -7.51 13.97
N GLY A 160 -2.89 -7.74 14.38
CA GLY A 160 -2.53 -7.99 15.79
C GLY A 160 -2.69 -9.44 16.25
N TYR A 161 -3.04 -10.36 15.37
CA TYR A 161 -2.81 -11.79 15.60
C TYR A 161 -1.30 -12.07 15.64
N VAL A 162 -0.88 -13.03 16.46
CA VAL A 162 0.55 -13.38 16.57
C VAL A 162 0.77 -14.88 16.60
N TYR A 163 1.93 -15.28 16.09
CA TYR A 163 2.50 -16.61 16.33
C TYR A 163 3.78 -16.41 17.11
N ALA A 164 3.80 -16.84 18.38
CA ALA A 164 4.91 -16.58 19.27
C ALA A 164 5.48 -17.86 19.88
N TYR A 165 6.80 -17.92 20.00
CA TYR A 165 7.51 -18.86 20.85
C TYR A 165 7.78 -18.19 22.19
N ASP A 166 7.15 -18.73 23.24
CA ASP A 166 7.37 -18.33 24.62
C ASP A 166 8.51 -19.19 25.19
N ALA A 167 9.68 -18.59 25.40
CA ALA A 167 10.88 -19.24 25.92
C ALA A 167 10.75 -19.59 27.40
N GLY A 168 10.02 -18.78 28.18
CA GLY A 168 9.76 -19.03 29.60
C GLY A 168 8.91 -20.27 29.84
N ALA A 169 7.87 -20.45 29.04
CA ALA A 169 6.98 -21.60 29.07
C ALA A 169 7.39 -22.73 28.11
N ARG A 170 8.40 -22.49 27.25
CA ARG A 170 8.89 -23.40 26.18
C ARG A 170 7.78 -23.94 25.28
N LYS A 171 6.82 -23.09 24.93
CA LYS A 171 5.66 -23.46 24.12
C LYS A 171 5.42 -22.45 22.99
N TRP A 172 4.84 -22.94 21.90
CA TRP A 172 4.28 -22.08 20.88
C TRP A 172 2.87 -21.66 21.31
N ILE A 173 2.59 -20.37 21.16
CA ILE A 173 1.27 -19.77 21.39
C ILE A 173 0.85 -19.01 20.14
N GLU A 174 -0.45 -18.99 19.88
CA GLU A 174 -1.05 -18.23 18.80
C GLU A 174 -2.39 -17.67 19.26
N GLY A 175 -2.78 -16.52 18.72
CA GLY A 175 -3.99 -15.82 19.14
C GLY A 175 -3.88 -14.32 18.93
N PHE A 176 -4.96 -13.60 19.24
CA PHE A 176 -4.89 -12.14 19.34
C PHE A 176 -4.13 -11.72 20.60
N GLN A 177 -3.44 -10.58 20.54
CA GLN A 177 -2.69 -10.07 21.69
C GLN A 177 -3.54 -9.99 22.96
N GLU A 178 -4.79 -9.52 22.86
CA GLU A 178 -5.72 -9.40 24.01
C GLU A 178 -6.00 -10.75 24.68
N GLU A 179 -6.10 -11.83 23.91
CA GLU A 179 -6.33 -13.19 24.41
C GLU A 179 -5.08 -13.76 25.09
N LEU A 180 -3.91 -13.46 24.51
CA LEU A 180 -2.62 -13.96 24.99
C LEU A 180 -2.05 -13.17 26.17
N ALA A 181 -2.49 -11.93 26.38
CA ALA A 181 -2.00 -11.05 27.45
C ALA A 181 -2.07 -11.69 28.85
N SER A 182 -3.10 -12.52 29.10
CA SER A 182 -3.31 -13.17 30.40
C SER A 182 -2.57 -14.52 30.56
N ASN A 183 -2.06 -15.11 29.48
CA ASN A 183 -1.58 -16.50 29.44
C ASN A 183 -0.16 -16.65 28.85
N SER A 184 0.53 -15.53 28.64
CA SER A 184 1.90 -15.47 28.13
C SER A 184 2.87 -14.89 29.16
N THR A 185 4.09 -15.45 29.19
CA THR A 185 5.19 -14.87 29.96
C THR A 185 5.93 -13.76 29.20
N ILE A 186 5.57 -13.54 27.93
CA ILE A 186 6.17 -12.53 27.06
C ILE A 186 5.62 -11.15 27.47
N THR A 187 6.47 -10.32 28.07
CA THR A 187 6.12 -8.96 28.54
C THR A 187 5.50 -8.09 27.43
N LEU A 188 5.98 -8.24 26.18
CA LEU A 188 5.45 -7.48 25.05
C LEU A 188 3.96 -7.77 24.76
N LEU A 189 3.48 -8.99 25.05
CA LEU A 189 2.07 -9.35 24.82
C LEU A 189 1.16 -8.89 25.96
N GLN A 190 1.70 -8.42 27.09
CA GLN A 190 0.92 -8.02 28.26
C GLN A 190 0.45 -6.56 28.20
N ASP A 191 1.15 -5.71 27.46
CA ASP A 191 0.77 -4.30 27.25
C ASP A 191 0.38 -4.06 25.79
N SER A 192 -0.91 -3.84 25.56
CA SER A 192 -1.48 -3.61 24.22
C SER A 192 -0.90 -2.35 23.54
N THR A 193 -0.58 -1.30 24.31
CA THR A 193 -0.05 -0.06 23.73
C THR A 193 1.38 -0.25 23.24
N THR A 194 2.23 -0.82 24.09
CA THR A 194 3.61 -1.13 23.70
C THR A 194 3.64 -2.19 22.59
N PHE A 195 2.75 -3.19 22.64
CA PHE A 195 2.61 -4.18 21.57
C PHE A 195 2.36 -3.53 20.21
N GLU A 196 1.35 -2.67 20.09
CA GLU A 196 1.02 -2.03 18.83
C GLU A 196 2.14 -1.13 18.31
N GLN A 197 2.82 -0.40 19.21
CA GLN A 197 3.96 0.43 18.85
C GLN A 197 5.13 -0.41 18.31
N VAL A 198 5.48 -1.49 19.02
CA VAL A 198 6.55 -2.40 18.59
C VAL A 198 6.17 -3.12 17.31
N ARG A 199 4.95 -3.64 17.20
CA ARG A 199 4.44 -4.30 15.99
C ARG A 199 4.60 -3.39 14.77
N ARG A 200 4.03 -2.19 14.82
CA ARG A 200 4.10 -1.22 13.71
C ARG A 200 5.54 -0.83 13.39
N SER A 201 6.34 -0.50 14.41
CA SER A 201 7.74 -0.13 14.21
C SER A 201 8.54 -1.26 13.59
N ARG A 202 8.37 -2.51 14.05
CA ARG A 202 9.16 -3.65 13.59
C ARG A 202 8.78 -4.09 12.19
N ILE A 203 7.49 -4.08 11.84
CA ILE A 203 7.04 -4.32 10.47
C ILE A 203 7.69 -3.31 9.52
N VAL A 204 7.60 -2.02 9.85
CA VAL A 204 8.18 -0.95 9.02
C VAL A 204 9.69 -1.09 8.91
N THR A 205 10.42 -1.13 10.03
CA THR A 205 11.89 -1.23 10.01
C THR A 205 12.36 -2.47 9.25
N ARG A 206 11.68 -3.61 9.37
CA ARG A 206 12.06 -4.83 8.65
C ARG A 206 11.92 -4.68 7.13
N ILE A 207 10.88 -4.00 6.66
CA ILE A 207 10.71 -3.68 5.23
C ILE A 207 11.77 -2.66 4.78
N GLN A 208 12.06 -1.65 5.61
CA GLN A 208 13.04 -0.61 5.31
C GLN A 208 14.46 -1.17 5.18
N ASP A 209 14.90 -2.00 6.13
CA ASP A 209 16.22 -2.65 6.11
C ASP A 209 16.38 -3.50 4.85
N GLU A 210 15.35 -4.28 4.53
CA GLU A 210 15.38 -5.14 3.36
C GLU A 210 15.38 -4.34 2.04
N LEU A 211 14.62 -3.24 1.99
CA LEU A 211 14.67 -2.32 0.85
C LEU A 211 16.04 -1.68 0.68
N ALA A 212 16.69 -1.29 1.77
CA ALA A 212 18.05 -0.76 1.73
C ALA A 212 19.02 -1.79 1.12
N ASP A 213 18.94 -3.05 1.55
CA ASP A 213 19.76 -4.14 1.00
C ASP A 213 19.50 -4.37 -0.49
N VAL A 214 18.23 -4.35 -0.91
CA VAL A 214 17.83 -4.52 -2.30
C VAL A 214 18.30 -3.35 -3.18
N ILE A 215 18.14 -2.11 -2.71
CA ILE A 215 18.60 -0.90 -3.41
C ILE A 215 20.12 -0.93 -3.56
N ASN A 216 20.85 -1.37 -2.53
CA ASN A 216 22.31 -1.53 -2.60
C ASN A 216 22.71 -2.55 -3.69
N ARG A 217 22.04 -3.70 -3.78
CA ARG A 217 22.28 -4.67 -4.87
C ARG A 217 21.92 -4.09 -6.24
N HIS A 218 20.83 -3.35 -6.33
CA HIS A 218 20.43 -2.67 -7.56
C HIS A 218 21.49 -1.65 -8.02
N ASN A 219 22.08 -0.88 -7.10
CA ASN A 219 23.19 0.03 -7.40
C ASN A 219 24.44 -0.69 -7.94
N GLU A 220 24.76 -1.89 -7.43
CA GLU A 220 25.85 -2.68 -7.99
C GLU A 220 25.58 -3.07 -9.45
N PHE A 221 24.35 -3.45 -9.76
CA PHE A 221 23.92 -3.73 -11.13
C PHE A 221 23.98 -2.48 -12.00
N ALA A 222 23.41 -1.36 -11.55
CA ALA A 222 23.39 -0.09 -12.27
C ALA A 222 24.81 0.36 -12.64
N ARG A 223 25.74 0.32 -11.68
CA ARG A 223 27.15 0.68 -11.90
C ARG A 223 27.84 -0.22 -12.93
N ARG A 224 27.57 -1.53 -12.93
CA ARG A 224 28.14 -2.47 -13.92
C ARG A 224 27.66 -2.20 -15.35
N ASN A 225 26.46 -1.64 -15.50
CA ASN A 225 25.89 -1.30 -16.81
C ASN A 225 26.09 0.17 -17.20
N GLY A 226 27.02 0.88 -16.56
CA GLY A 226 27.37 2.26 -16.91
C GLY A 226 26.37 3.31 -16.45
N VAL A 227 25.41 2.97 -15.60
CA VAL A 227 24.48 3.93 -14.99
C VAL A 227 25.22 4.68 -13.87
N SER A 228 25.32 6.00 -13.99
CA SER A 228 25.98 6.88 -13.02
C SER A 228 25.07 7.32 -11.86
N TYR A 229 23.77 7.04 -11.96
CA TYR A 229 22.80 7.35 -10.91
C TYR A 229 22.93 6.37 -9.73
N VAL A 230 22.84 6.91 -8.51
CA VAL A 230 22.82 6.12 -7.28
C VAL A 230 21.41 6.16 -6.71
N PHE A 231 20.76 5.01 -6.68
CA PHE A 231 19.46 4.80 -6.08
C PHE A 231 19.59 4.83 -4.56
N THR A 232 18.66 5.51 -3.90
CA THR A 232 18.68 5.65 -2.44
C THR A 232 17.32 5.31 -1.84
N MET A 233 17.28 5.02 -0.55
CA MET A 233 15.99 4.85 0.13
C MET A 233 15.17 6.14 0.03
N PRO A 234 13.90 6.08 -0.41
CA PRO A 234 13.06 7.25 -0.50
C PRO A 234 12.64 7.74 0.88
N LEU A 235 12.50 9.06 1.02
CA LEU A 235 11.97 9.66 2.23
C LEU A 235 10.45 9.49 2.26
N VAL A 236 9.98 8.53 3.04
CA VAL A 236 8.56 8.25 3.27
C VAL A 236 8.22 8.62 4.71
N SER A 237 7.13 9.35 4.92
CA SER A 237 6.72 9.78 6.26
C SER A 237 6.34 8.59 7.15
N GLN A 238 6.48 8.73 8.47
CA GLN A 238 6.09 7.68 9.41
C GLN A 238 4.58 7.38 9.32
N GLU A 239 3.77 8.41 9.07
CA GLU A 239 2.33 8.27 8.84
C GLU A 239 2.04 7.42 7.60
N ASP A 240 2.69 7.69 6.47
CA ASP A 240 2.52 6.90 5.25
C ASP A 240 2.92 5.43 5.45
N TRP A 241 4.02 5.18 6.17
CA TRP A 241 4.45 3.83 6.54
C TRP A 241 3.44 3.12 7.43
N TYR A 242 2.89 3.81 8.43
CA TYR A 242 1.90 3.21 9.32
C TYR A 242 0.56 2.98 8.61
N ASN A 243 0.18 3.87 7.71
CA ASN A 243 -0.99 3.69 6.86
C ASN A 243 -0.82 2.51 5.89
N SER A 244 0.41 2.26 5.40
CA SER A 244 0.68 1.18 4.47
C SER A 244 0.58 -0.22 5.08
N ILE A 245 0.74 -0.35 6.41
CA ILE A 245 0.72 -1.63 7.12
C ILE A 245 -0.61 -1.90 7.85
N ASN A 246 -1.61 -1.05 7.68
CA ASN A 246 -2.95 -1.28 8.24
C ASN A 246 -3.71 -2.39 7.50
N ASP A 247 -3.37 -2.62 6.23
CA ASP A 247 -4.00 -3.61 5.35
C ASP A 247 -2.96 -4.16 4.37
N THR A 248 -3.29 -5.22 3.64
CA THR A 248 -2.47 -5.68 2.52
C THR A 248 -2.34 -4.56 1.48
N GLY A 249 -1.19 -4.47 0.81
CA GLY A 249 -0.95 -3.39 -0.14
C GLY A 249 0.34 -3.53 -0.91
N ILE A 250 0.52 -2.67 -1.90
CA ILE A 250 1.69 -2.64 -2.77
C ILE A 250 2.37 -1.27 -2.69
N MET A 251 3.69 -1.28 -2.73
CA MET A 251 4.53 -0.09 -2.70
C MET A 251 5.57 -0.21 -3.81
N ALA A 252 5.75 0.85 -4.57
CA ALA A 252 6.72 0.90 -5.65
C ALA A 252 7.47 2.23 -5.65
N PHE A 253 8.72 2.17 -6.09
CA PHE A 253 9.63 3.31 -6.11
C PHE A 253 10.15 3.50 -7.53
N ILE A 254 10.08 4.72 -8.06
CA ILE A 254 10.70 5.09 -9.33
C ILE A 254 11.78 6.11 -9.05
N GLN A 255 12.98 5.88 -9.55
CA GLN A 255 14.11 6.77 -9.32
C GLN A 255 15.02 6.87 -10.54
N GLY A 256 15.72 7.99 -10.66
CA GLY A 256 16.79 8.17 -11.64
C GLY A 256 16.35 8.49 -13.06
N ILE A 257 15.06 8.77 -13.28
CA ILE A 257 14.56 9.23 -14.59
C ILE A 257 15.04 10.67 -14.80
N ALA A 258 15.86 10.90 -15.81
CA ALA A 258 16.37 12.23 -16.14
C ALA A 258 15.31 13.05 -16.88
N VAL A 259 15.07 14.28 -16.41
CA VAL A 259 14.15 15.22 -17.02
C VAL A 259 14.74 16.63 -16.95
N GLY A 260 15.11 17.17 -18.12
CA GLY A 260 15.86 18.42 -18.19
C GLY A 260 17.19 18.31 -17.43
N ASP A 261 17.40 19.23 -16.50
CA ASP A 261 18.55 19.27 -15.58
C ASP A 261 18.29 18.51 -14.25
N GLN A 262 17.09 17.96 -14.06
CA GLN A 262 16.66 17.31 -12.83
C GLN A 262 16.48 15.79 -13.00
N LYS A 263 16.33 15.10 -11.88
CA LYS A 263 16.00 13.67 -11.83
C LYS A 263 14.72 13.47 -11.02
N ILE A 264 13.85 12.60 -11.52
CA ILE A 264 12.60 12.25 -10.85
C ILE A 264 12.86 11.07 -9.91
N ASN A 265 12.48 11.28 -8.65
CA ASN A 265 12.43 10.27 -7.61
C ASN A 265 11.05 10.33 -6.94
N ASN A 266 10.25 9.29 -7.13
CA ASN A 266 8.90 9.21 -6.59
C ASN A 266 8.67 7.85 -5.93
N TYR A 267 7.75 7.83 -4.98
CA TYR A 267 7.19 6.61 -4.42
C TYR A 267 5.67 6.67 -4.49
N ALA A 268 5.03 5.51 -4.52
CA ALA A 268 3.60 5.39 -4.33
C ALA A 268 3.27 4.20 -3.46
N ILE A 269 2.15 4.32 -2.73
CA ILE A 269 1.59 3.28 -1.88
C ILE A 269 0.13 3.08 -2.29
N GLY A 270 -0.25 1.82 -2.40
CA GLY A 270 -1.55 1.38 -2.88
C GLY A 270 -2.09 0.39 -1.88
N GLY A 271 -3.02 0.86 -1.06
CA GLY A 271 -3.74 -0.02 -0.14
C GLY A 271 -4.61 -0.98 -0.94
N GLY A 272 -4.62 -2.23 -0.54
CA GLY A 272 -5.51 -3.22 -1.09
C GLY A 272 -6.96 -2.95 -0.71
N ARG A 273 -7.21 -2.29 0.43
CA ARG A 273 -8.52 -2.10 1.04
C ARG A 273 -9.61 -1.76 0.01
N LEU A 274 -10.36 -2.78 -0.40
CA LEU A 274 -11.71 -2.55 -0.88
C LEU A 274 -12.39 -1.85 0.29
N VAL A 275 -12.88 -0.62 0.08
CA VAL A 275 -13.93 -0.10 0.94
C VAL A 275 -15.00 -1.18 0.90
N LYS A 276 -15.10 -2.01 1.96
CA LYS A 276 -16.20 -2.94 2.15
C LYS A 276 -17.43 -2.06 2.06
N LYS A 277 -18.10 -2.06 0.90
CA LYS A 277 -19.41 -1.43 0.79
C LYS A 277 -20.22 -2.14 1.84
N THR A 278 -20.65 -1.41 2.87
CA THR A 278 -21.45 -1.97 3.95
C THR A 278 -22.55 -2.80 3.32
N ALA A 279 -22.55 -4.10 3.58
CA ALA A 279 -23.50 -5.01 2.95
C ALA A 279 -24.91 -4.49 3.21
N VAL A 280 -25.75 -4.52 2.18
CA VAL A 280 -27.12 -4.02 2.30
C VAL A 280 -28.01 -5.20 2.66
N VAL A 281 -28.58 -5.21 3.85
CA VAL A 281 -29.47 -6.27 4.31
C VAL A 281 -30.89 -5.91 3.91
N GLY A 282 -31.57 -6.83 3.21
CA GLY A 282 -33.00 -6.79 2.97
C GLY A 282 -33.74 -7.61 4.03
N GLY A 283 -34.68 -6.99 4.72
CA GLY A 283 -35.51 -7.63 5.73
C GLY A 283 -36.98 -7.26 5.59
N ILE A 284 -37.83 -8.08 6.22
CA ILE A 284 -39.27 -7.83 6.32
C ILE A 284 -39.59 -7.27 7.70
N ASP A 285 -40.33 -6.18 7.73
CA ASP A 285 -40.93 -5.66 8.96
C ASP A 285 -42.01 -6.65 9.45
N PRO A 286 -41.85 -7.26 10.64
CA PRO A 286 -42.80 -8.24 11.16
C PRO A 286 -44.19 -7.65 11.46
N SER A 287 -44.31 -6.33 11.59
CA SER A 287 -45.58 -5.66 11.91
C SER A 287 -46.38 -5.26 10.66
N THR A 288 -45.71 -4.87 9.59
CA THR A 288 -46.35 -4.37 8.36
C THR A 288 -46.23 -5.31 7.16
N GLY A 289 -45.29 -6.26 7.20
CA GLY A 289 -44.98 -7.14 6.08
C GLY A 289 -44.25 -6.45 4.93
N ILE A 290 -43.84 -5.18 5.09
CA ILE A 290 -43.15 -4.41 4.07
C ILE A 290 -41.67 -4.81 4.02
N LYS A 291 -41.14 -4.90 2.80
CA LYS A 291 -39.74 -5.20 2.52
C LYS A 291 -38.90 -3.93 2.60
N TYR A 292 -37.94 -3.91 3.51
CA TYR A 292 -36.99 -2.82 3.67
C TYR A 292 -35.56 -3.27 3.47
N TYR A 293 -34.70 -2.39 2.94
CA TYR A 293 -33.27 -2.59 2.94
C TYR A 293 -32.59 -1.54 3.81
N HIS A 294 -31.53 -1.94 4.50
CA HIS A 294 -30.71 -1.09 5.34
C HIS A 294 -29.24 -1.53 5.31
N PRO A 295 -28.28 -0.66 5.68
CA PRO A 295 -26.90 -1.08 5.89
C PRO A 295 -26.81 -2.15 6.99
N ALA A 296 -25.91 -3.12 6.88
CA ALA A 296 -25.67 -4.17 7.88
C ALA A 296 -25.25 -3.63 9.27
N THR A 297 -24.79 -2.38 9.33
CA THR A 297 -24.49 -1.67 10.58
C THR A 297 -25.73 -1.18 11.33
N CYS A 298 -26.91 -1.26 10.71
CA CYS A 298 -28.19 -0.87 11.26
C CYS A 298 -28.99 -2.12 11.65
N ASN A 299 -29.59 -2.12 12.85
CA ASN A 299 -30.44 -3.22 13.31
C ASN A 299 -31.84 -2.71 13.70
N PRO A 300 -32.73 -2.51 12.71
CA PRO A 300 -34.11 -2.06 12.95
C PRO A 300 -35.03 -3.17 13.48
N GLY A 301 -34.51 -4.38 13.75
CA GLY A 301 -35.32 -5.51 14.22
C GLY A 301 -36.15 -6.20 13.14
N PHE A 302 -35.87 -5.93 11.86
CA PHE A 302 -36.50 -6.63 10.74
C PHE A 302 -35.99 -8.07 10.64
N ARG A 303 -36.84 -8.97 10.15
CA ARG A 303 -36.42 -10.33 9.84
C ARG A 303 -35.59 -10.30 8.56
N ALA A 304 -34.28 -10.46 8.68
CA ALA A 304 -33.38 -10.52 7.54
C ALA A 304 -33.74 -11.70 6.62
N GLU A 305 -33.94 -11.42 5.32
CA GLU A 305 -34.21 -12.42 4.30
C GLU A 305 -33.06 -12.56 3.30
N GLU A 306 -32.49 -11.44 2.85
CA GLU A 306 -31.51 -11.40 1.77
C GLU A 306 -30.40 -10.37 2.04
N VAL A 307 -29.22 -10.58 1.47
CA VAL A 307 -28.08 -9.64 1.54
C VAL A 307 -27.68 -9.24 0.13
N PHE A 308 -27.55 -7.93 -0.10
CA PHE A 308 -27.25 -7.31 -1.38
C PHE A 308 -25.91 -6.57 -1.35
N THR A 309 -25.26 -6.49 -2.51
CA THR A 309 -23.99 -5.75 -2.66
C THR A 309 -24.20 -4.25 -2.85
N THR A 310 -25.39 -3.83 -3.27
CA THR A 310 -25.75 -2.41 -3.49
C THR A 310 -27.24 -2.16 -3.23
N ALA A 311 -27.58 -0.93 -2.81
CA ALA A 311 -28.96 -0.47 -2.64
C ALA A 311 -29.81 -0.61 -3.92
N LYS A 312 -29.18 -0.40 -5.09
CA LYS A 312 -29.83 -0.56 -6.40
C LYS A 312 -30.32 -2.00 -6.64
N GLN A 313 -29.57 -3.01 -6.21
CA GLN A 313 -29.98 -4.42 -6.32
C GLN A 313 -31.14 -4.74 -5.39
N ALA A 314 -31.12 -4.21 -4.16
CA ALA A 314 -32.21 -4.37 -3.19
C ALA A 314 -33.52 -3.73 -3.70
N ALA A 315 -33.43 -2.50 -4.23
CA ALA A 315 -34.57 -1.81 -4.83
C ALA A 315 -35.14 -2.56 -6.05
N ALA A 316 -34.29 -3.12 -6.90
CA ALA A 316 -34.72 -3.95 -8.05
C ALA A 316 -35.47 -5.22 -7.61
N ARG A 317 -35.23 -5.71 -6.39
CA ARG A 317 -35.92 -6.84 -5.77
C ARG A 317 -37.16 -6.44 -4.96
N GLY A 318 -37.52 -5.16 -4.98
CA GLY A 318 -38.73 -4.62 -4.34
C GLY A 318 -38.55 -4.25 -2.87
N TYR A 319 -37.33 -4.06 -2.39
CA TYR A 319 -37.06 -3.56 -1.04
C TYR A 319 -37.02 -2.02 -1.04
N PHE A 320 -37.65 -1.39 -0.05
CA PHE A 320 -37.63 0.07 0.15
C PHE A 320 -36.51 0.49 1.08
N GLU A 321 -35.98 1.70 0.91
CA GLU A 321 -34.92 2.20 1.80
C GLU A 321 -35.46 2.46 3.20
N TYR A 322 -34.78 1.95 4.22
CA TYR A 322 -35.04 2.30 5.60
C TYR A 322 -33.99 3.29 6.11
N ASP A 323 -34.46 4.45 6.56
CA ASP A 323 -33.60 5.50 7.08
C ASP A 323 -33.14 5.18 8.52
N CYS A 324 -31.89 4.78 8.64
CA CYS A 324 -31.27 4.43 9.91
C CYS A 324 -30.82 5.63 10.76
N SER A 325 -30.93 6.86 10.25
CA SER A 325 -30.54 8.07 11.00
C SER A 325 -31.47 8.36 12.19
N ALA A 326 -32.71 7.86 12.17
CA ALA A 326 -33.69 8.08 13.23
C ALA A 326 -33.46 7.23 14.50
N HIS A 327 -32.68 6.14 14.41
CA HIS A 327 -32.49 5.18 15.52
C HIS A 327 -31.25 5.45 16.39
N VAL A 328 -30.36 6.35 15.95
CA VAL A 328 -29.15 6.78 16.71
C VAL A 328 -29.52 7.69 17.89
N SER A 329 -30.67 8.36 17.83
CA SER A 329 -31.14 9.32 18.85
C SER A 329 -31.49 8.68 20.20
N LEU A 330 -31.80 7.37 20.24
CA LEU A 330 -32.31 6.70 21.45
C LEU A 330 -31.21 6.05 22.32
N LEU A 331 -29.95 6.07 21.89
CA LEU A 331 -28.81 5.58 22.69
C LEU A 331 -28.00 6.72 23.34
N SER A 332 -28.33 7.98 23.06
CA SER A 332 -27.63 9.17 23.59
C SER A 332 -28.30 9.81 24.82
N GLU A 333 -29.45 9.31 25.28
CA GLU A 333 -30.27 10.01 26.29
C GLU A 333 -30.36 9.29 27.66
N LYS A 334 -29.35 8.47 27.99
CA LYS A 334 -29.18 7.92 29.36
C LYS A 334 -27.77 8.14 29.87
N THR A 335 -27.42 9.38 30.13
CA THR A 335 -26.34 9.75 31.07
C THR A 335 -26.59 11.16 31.59
N GLU A 336 -27.46 11.28 32.58
CA GLU A 336 -27.38 12.38 33.56
C GLU A 336 -27.09 11.77 34.93
N PRO A 337 -26.04 12.23 35.64
CA PRO A 337 -25.77 11.84 37.01
C PRO A 337 -26.68 12.65 37.94
N VAL A 338 -27.46 11.96 38.76
CA VAL A 338 -28.18 12.58 39.88
C VAL A 338 -27.17 12.85 40.99
N LEU A 339 -26.98 14.13 41.29
CA LEU A 339 -26.39 14.63 42.53
C LEU A 339 -27.42 14.49 43.66
N GLU A 340 -27.08 13.70 44.68
CA GLU A 340 -27.39 13.95 46.09
C GLU A 340 -26.23 13.44 46.96
#